data_AF-V6SZ50-F1
#
_entry.id   AF-V6SZ50-F1
#
_cell.length_a   1.000
_cell.length_b   1.000
_cell.length_c   1.000
_cell.angle_alpha   90.00
_cell.angle_beta   90.00
_cell.angle_gamma   90.00
#
_symmetry.space_group_name_H-M   'P 1'
#
loop_
_entity.id
_entity.type
_entity.pdbx_description
1 polymer ?
#
loop_
_entity_poly.entity_id
_entity_poly.type
_entity_poly.pdbx_seq_one_letter_code
_entity_poly.pdbx_strand_id
1 'polypeptide(L)'
;MIAIIFFSWSGGGIKAHGIKLLPIIVLFAGLTMGKKEIWIFGIIASLGGLLLVVAEHFNLLSRKEPLGLTPIIHWIFTITSIFLLCFLENLSVEKLRKALLKSQEELELRKKSEEALKQKNEKLTEIAQFQSHMVRGPVASIQGLISLINFDDPNDAINSEIIPNLKSATEELDVVIRQIVQKTNEIDEATKNED
;
A
#
# COMPACT_ATOMS: atom_id res chain seq x y z
N MET A 1 -6.80 -34.86 3.46
CA MET A 1 -5.70 -35.38 2.62
C MET A 1 -5.28 -36.80 3.04
N ILE A 2 -4.87 -37.01 4.30
CA ILE A 2 -4.48 -38.34 4.82
C ILE A 2 -5.60 -39.39 4.64
N ALA A 3 -6.85 -39.03 4.92
CA ALA A 3 -8.00 -39.91 4.69
C ALA A 3 -8.13 -40.36 3.21
N ILE A 4 -7.86 -39.48 2.25
CA ILE A 4 -7.93 -39.80 0.81
C ILE A 4 -6.80 -40.73 0.40
N ILE A 5 -5.60 -40.52 0.94
CA ILE A 5 -4.45 -41.40 0.71
C ILE A 5 -4.74 -42.79 1.29
N PHE A 6 -5.33 -42.85 2.49
CA PHE A 6 -5.74 -44.11 3.12
C PHE A 6 -6.85 -44.84 2.35
N PHE A 7 -7.88 -44.14 1.89
CA PHE A 7 -8.91 -44.70 1.01
C PHE A 7 -8.35 -45.14 -0.35
N SER A 8 -7.31 -44.47 -0.85
CA SER A 8 -6.63 -44.85 -2.10
C SER A 8 -5.74 -46.09 -1.92
N TRP A 9 -5.15 -46.26 -0.73
CA TRP A 9 -4.40 -47.46 -0.35
C TRP A 9 -5.31 -48.72 -0.37
N SER A 10 -6.55 -48.60 0.09
CA SER A 10 -7.51 -49.71 0.08
C SER A 10 -8.31 -49.85 -1.23
N GLY A 11 -8.38 -48.80 -2.06
CA GLY A 11 -9.32 -48.68 -3.18
C GLY A 11 -8.74 -48.80 -4.60
N GLY A 12 -7.44 -49.09 -4.78
CA GLY A 12 -6.83 -49.31 -6.10
C GLY A 12 -5.58 -48.48 -6.42
N GLY A 13 -4.84 -48.00 -5.41
CA GLY A 13 -3.53 -47.36 -5.58
C GLY A 13 -3.60 -46.03 -6.33
N ILE A 14 -2.62 -45.76 -7.19
CA ILE A 14 -2.50 -44.48 -7.93
C ILE A 14 -3.65 -44.22 -8.90
N LYS A 15 -4.27 -45.29 -9.38
CA LYS A 15 -5.38 -45.22 -10.33
C LYS A 15 -6.72 -44.95 -9.64
N ALA A 16 -6.74 -44.85 -8.31
CA ALA A 16 -7.94 -44.52 -7.56
C ALA A 16 -8.41 -43.09 -7.85
N HIS A 17 -9.72 -42.93 -8.02
CA HIS A 17 -10.35 -41.64 -8.31
C HIS A 17 -10.05 -40.56 -7.27
N GLY A 18 -9.83 -40.94 -6.00
CA GLY A 18 -9.52 -40.01 -4.92
C GLY A 18 -8.22 -39.22 -5.11
N ILE A 19 -7.24 -39.75 -5.84
CA ILE A 19 -5.95 -39.08 -6.06
C ILE A 19 -6.10 -37.86 -6.97
N LYS A 20 -7.06 -37.90 -7.91
CA LYS A 20 -7.39 -36.75 -8.76
C LYS A 20 -7.97 -35.57 -7.98
N LEU A 21 -8.46 -35.78 -6.75
CA LEU A 21 -8.95 -34.71 -5.87
C LEU A 21 -7.82 -34.02 -5.08
N LEU A 22 -6.60 -34.58 -5.04
CA LEU A 22 -5.50 -33.99 -4.27
C LEU A 22 -5.12 -32.57 -4.73
N PRO A 23 -4.94 -32.28 -6.04
CA PRO A 23 -4.64 -30.91 -6.50
C PRO A 23 -5.74 -29.90 -6.14
N ILE A 24 -7.00 -30.33 -6.21
CA ILE A 24 -8.17 -29.51 -5.87
C ILE A 24 -8.17 -29.13 -4.39
N ILE A 25 -7.83 -30.08 -3.51
CA ILE A 25 -7.75 -29.83 -2.07
C ILE A 25 -6.57 -28.91 -1.74
N VAL A 26 -5.43 -29.05 -2.43
CA VAL A 26 -4.28 -28.14 -2.28
C VAL A 26 -4.67 -26.72 -2.69
N LEU A 27 -5.37 -26.55 -3.81
CA LEU A 27 -5.90 -25.25 -4.26
C LEU A 27 -6.90 -24.66 -3.24
N PHE A 28 -7.83 -25.47 -2.74
CA PHE A 28 -8.81 -25.04 -1.75
C PHE A 28 -8.16 -24.62 -0.43
N ALA A 29 -7.16 -25.37 0.05
CA ALA A 29 -6.39 -25.00 1.23
C ALA A 29 -5.63 -23.68 1.01
N GLY A 30 -5.09 -23.45 -0.18
CA GLY A 30 -4.46 -22.19 -0.54
C GLY A 30 -5.38 -20.98 -0.52
N LEU A 31 -6.66 -21.20 -0.82
CA LEU A 31 -7.68 -20.15 -0.81
C LEU A 31 -8.16 -19.79 0.60
N THR A 32 -7.93 -20.65 1.60
CA THR A 32 -8.49 -20.53 2.97
C THR A 32 -7.45 -20.33 4.06
N MET A 33 -6.28 -20.99 3.99
CA MET A 33 -5.35 -21.08 5.13
C MET A 33 -4.02 -20.32 4.98
N GLY A 34 -3.68 -19.82 3.78
CA GLY A 34 -2.49 -18.99 3.57
C GLY A 34 -1.47 -19.57 2.57
N LYS A 35 -0.39 -18.80 2.30
CA LYS A 35 0.61 -19.11 1.27
C LYS A 35 1.57 -20.25 1.65
N LYS A 36 1.91 -20.40 2.92
CA LYS A 36 2.89 -21.42 3.38
C LYS A 36 2.26 -22.80 3.40
N GLU A 37 0.97 -22.83 3.68
CA GLU A 37 0.12 -24.00 3.82
C GLU A 37 -0.03 -24.71 2.47
N ILE A 38 -0.11 -23.96 1.36
CA ILE A 38 -0.10 -24.50 -0.01
C ILE A 38 1.10 -25.41 -0.24
N TRP A 39 2.30 -24.96 0.13
CA TRP A 39 3.53 -25.72 -0.05
C TRP A 39 3.56 -26.97 0.84
N ILE A 40 3.11 -26.86 2.09
CA ILE A 40 3.02 -27.99 3.02
C ILE A 40 2.05 -29.05 2.47
N PHE A 41 0.84 -28.64 2.06
CA PHE A 41 -0.16 -29.53 1.49
C PHE A 41 0.29 -30.13 0.15
N GLY A 42 0.97 -29.36 -0.70
CA GLY A 42 1.55 -29.84 -1.96
C GLY A 42 2.63 -30.91 -1.73
N ILE A 43 3.52 -30.70 -0.76
CA ILE A 43 4.56 -31.68 -0.38
C ILE A 43 3.92 -32.96 0.16
N ILE A 44 2.93 -32.85 1.07
CA ILE A 44 2.22 -34.01 1.63
C ILE A 44 1.49 -34.79 0.52
N ALA A 45 0.85 -34.11 -0.43
CA ALA A 45 0.17 -34.74 -1.55
C ALA A 45 1.17 -35.47 -2.48
N SER A 46 2.31 -34.85 -2.77
CA SER A 46 3.38 -35.44 -3.60
C SER A 46 4.01 -36.65 -2.92
N LEU A 47 4.36 -36.54 -1.64
CA LEU A 47 4.95 -37.63 -0.86
C LEU A 47 3.96 -38.80 -0.70
N GLY A 48 2.67 -38.50 -0.48
CA GLY A 48 1.61 -39.49 -0.43
C GLY A 48 1.41 -40.21 -1.76
N GLY A 49 1.50 -39.49 -2.88
CA GLY A 49 1.48 -40.08 -4.23
C GLY A 49 2.68 -41.00 -4.48
N LEU A 50 3.89 -40.55 -4.14
CA LEU A 50 5.12 -41.35 -4.25
C LEU A 50 5.06 -42.62 -3.40
N LEU A 51 4.54 -42.53 -2.18
CA LEU A 51 4.36 -43.67 -1.28
C LEU A 51 3.42 -44.72 -1.88
N LEU A 52 2.37 -44.29 -2.59
CA LEU A 52 1.49 -45.19 -3.34
C LEU A 52 2.19 -45.81 -4.56
N VAL A 53 3.10 -45.11 -5.23
CA VAL A 53 3.92 -45.67 -6.34
C VAL A 53 4.78 -46.81 -5.81
N VAL A 54 5.46 -46.56 -4.70
CA VAL A 54 6.35 -47.53 -4.05
C VAL A 54 5.56 -48.75 -3.58
N ALA A 55 4.38 -48.54 -2.98
CA ALA A 55 3.50 -49.63 -2.56
C ALA A 55 3.00 -50.49 -3.74
N GLU A 56 2.72 -49.88 -4.89
CA GLU A 56 2.38 -50.58 -6.13
C GLU A 56 3.57 -51.38 -6.66
N HIS A 57 4.77 -50.81 -6.66
CA HIS A 57 6.01 -51.46 -7.11
C HIS A 57 6.34 -52.73 -6.29
N PHE A 58 6.14 -52.69 -4.97
CA PHE A 58 6.36 -53.84 -4.08
C PHE A 58 5.18 -54.83 -4.04
N ASN A 59 4.16 -54.70 -4.91
CA ASN A 59 2.92 -55.50 -4.89
C ASN A 59 2.20 -55.55 -3.52
N LEU A 60 2.36 -54.51 -2.69
CA LEU A 60 1.78 -54.46 -1.34
C LEU A 60 0.28 -54.13 -1.32
N LEU A 61 -0.28 -53.73 -2.47
CA LEU A 61 -1.66 -53.25 -2.61
C LEU A 61 -2.64 -54.41 -2.89
N SER A 62 -3.70 -54.53 -2.07
CA SER A 62 -4.64 -55.66 -2.09
C SER A 62 -5.54 -55.78 -3.33
N ARG A 63 -5.64 -54.78 -4.21
CA ARG A 63 -6.51 -54.84 -5.40
C ARG A 63 -5.87 -54.14 -6.61
N LYS A 64 -5.69 -54.87 -7.72
CA LYS A 64 -5.08 -54.35 -8.96
C LYS A 64 -6.07 -53.61 -9.88
N GLU A 65 -7.37 -53.74 -9.62
CA GLU A 65 -8.41 -53.16 -10.47
C GLU A 65 -9.14 -52.05 -9.72
N PRO A 66 -9.08 -50.79 -10.21
CA PRO A 66 -9.79 -49.69 -9.60
C PRO A 66 -11.31 -49.96 -9.65
N LEU A 67 -12.02 -49.60 -8.59
CA LEU A 67 -13.48 -49.63 -8.56
C LEU A 67 -14.04 -48.69 -9.66
N GLY A 68 -14.44 -49.25 -10.81
CA GLY A 68 -15.09 -48.54 -11.93
C GLY A 68 -14.55 -48.91 -13.32
N LEU A 69 -14.87 -50.10 -13.84
CA LEU A 69 -14.36 -50.60 -15.14
C LEU A 69 -15.04 -50.01 -16.39
N THR A 70 -16.01 -49.10 -16.27
CA THR A 70 -16.69 -48.53 -17.45
C THR A 70 -16.13 -47.15 -17.83
N PRO A 71 -15.72 -46.93 -19.10
CA PRO A 71 -15.19 -45.64 -19.57
C PRO A 71 -16.10 -44.45 -19.25
N ILE A 72 -17.41 -44.67 -19.17
CA ILE A 72 -18.40 -43.63 -18.87
C ILE A 72 -18.29 -43.08 -17.44
N ILE A 73 -18.00 -43.94 -16.45
CA ILE A 73 -17.84 -43.52 -15.05
C ILE A 73 -16.57 -42.67 -14.91
N HIS A 74 -15.47 -43.10 -15.55
CA HIS A 74 -14.24 -42.31 -15.61
C HIS A 74 -14.45 -40.93 -16.26
N TRP A 75 -15.24 -40.87 -17.33
CA TRP A 75 -15.57 -39.62 -18.00
C TRP A 75 -16.38 -38.68 -17.12
N ILE A 76 -17.41 -39.19 -16.42
CA ILE A 76 -18.23 -38.42 -15.48
C ILE A 76 -17.36 -37.80 -14.37
N PHE A 77 -16.53 -38.60 -13.69
CA PHE A 77 -15.64 -38.08 -12.63
C PHE A 77 -14.62 -37.06 -13.17
N THR A 78 -14.14 -37.26 -14.39
CA THR A 78 -13.18 -36.32 -15.02
C THR A 78 -13.85 -34.98 -15.30
N ILE A 79 -15.07 -34.97 -15.87
CA ILE A 79 -15.85 -33.74 -16.05
C ILE A 79 -16.13 -33.05 -14.72
N THR A 80 -16.56 -33.80 -13.69
CA THR A 80 -16.79 -33.23 -12.35
C THR A 80 -15.54 -32.58 -11.77
N SER A 81 -14.37 -33.22 -11.95
CA SER A 81 -13.09 -32.67 -11.48
C SER A 81 -12.67 -31.41 -12.22
N ILE A 82 -12.87 -31.36 -13.55
CA ILE A 82 -12.59 -30.17 -14.38
C ILE A 82 -13.49 -29.02 -13.97
N PHE A 83 -14.80 -29.28 -13.80
CA PHE A 83 -15.75 -28.27 -13.37
C PHE A 83 -15.38 -27.69 -11.99
N LEU A 84 -15.02 -28.55 -11.04
CA LEU A 84 -14.63 -28.12 -9.70
C LEU A 84 -13.32 -27.31 -9.72
N LEU A 85 -12.36 -27.70 -10.57
CA LEU A 85 -11.11 -26.94 -10.76
C LEU A 85 -11.40 -25.56 -11.33
N CYS A 86 -12.16 -25.46 -12.42
CA CYS A 86 -12.55 -24.17 -13.02
C CYS A 86 -13.31 -23.29 -12.01
N PHE A 87 -14.18 -23.87 -11.20
CA PHE A 87 -14.90 -23.14 -10.15
C PHE A 87 -13.95 -22.55 -9.10
N LEU A 88 -12.99 -23.34 -8.61
CA LEU A 88 -12.01 -22.88 -7.63
C LEU A 88 -11.05 -21.82 -8.21
N GLU A 89 -10.59 -22.00 -9.45
CA GLU A 89 -9.76 -21.00 -10.14
C GLU A 89 -10.52 -19.69 -10.32
N ASN A 90 -11.79 -19.75 -10.70
CA ASN A 90 -12.61 -18.55 -10.85
C ASN A 90 -12.73 -17.77 -9.53
N LEU A 91 -12.97 -18.46 -8.41
CA LEU A 91 -12.99 -17.82 -7.08
C LEU A 91 -11.63 -17.20 -6.71
N SER A 92 -10.52 -17.87 -7.04
CA SER A 92 -9.17 -17.36 -6.79
C SER A 92 -8.90 -16.08 -7.60
N VAL A 93 -9.22 -16.09 -8.89
CA VAL A 93 -9.04 -14.95 -9.80
C VAL A 93 -9.92 -13.77 -9.38
N GLU A 94 -11.16 -14.02 -8.94
CA GLU A 94 -12.04 -12.95 -8.46
C GLU A 94 -11.49 -12.26 -7.19
N LYS A 95 -10.97 -13.05 -6.23
CA LYS A 95 -10.31 -12.49 -5.04
C LYS A 95 -9.09 -11.65 -5.42
N LEU A 96 -8.26 -12.15 -6.33
CA LEU A 96 -7.07 -11.42 -6.82
C LEU A 96 -7.46 -10.12 -7.51
N ARG A 97 -8.47 -10.15 -8.39
CA ARG A 97 -8.96 -8.97 -9.11
C ARG A 97 -9.52 -7.91 -8.14
N LYS A 98 -10.29 -8.32 -7.13
CA LYS A 98 -10.81 -7.41 -6.09
C LYS A 98 -9.69 -6.76 -5.30
N ALA A 99 -8.67 -7.53 -4.89
CA ALA A 99 -7.52 -6.99 -4.18
C ALA A 99 -6.70 -6.00 -5.03
N LEU A 100 -6.54 -6.30 -6.33
CA LEU A 100 -5.88 -5.41 -7.28
C LEU A 100 -6.63 -4.08 -7.44
N LEU A 101 -7.95 -4.14 -7.67
CA LEU A 101 -8.79 -2.95 -7.83
C LEU A 101 -8.74 -2.06 -6.58
N LYS A 102 -8.86 -2.67 -5.40
CA LYS A 102 -8.75 -1.93 -4.14
C LYS A 102 -7.37 -1.25 -3.98
N SER A 103 -6.30 -1.96 -4.33
CA SER A 103 -4.95 -1.38 -4.29
C SER A 103 -4.79 -0.23 -5.29
N GLN A 104 -5.42 -0.31 -6.47
CA GLN A 104 -5.39 0.77 -7.45
C GLN A 104 -6.17 1.99 -6.94
N GLU A 105 -7.34 1.79 -6.34
CA GLU A 105 -8.14 2.86 -5.73
C GLU A 105 -7.37 3.55 -4.59
N GLU A 106 -6.75 2.78 -3.69
CA GLU A 106 -5.89 3.33 -2.62
C GLU A 106 -4.70 4.12 -3.18
N LEU A 107 -4.10 3.68 -4.30
CA LEU A 107 -3.00 4.40 -4.95
C LEU A 107 -3.46 5.72 -5.56
N GLU A 108 -4.62 5.74 -6.23
CA GLU A 108 -5.16 6.97 -6.81
C GLU A 108 -5.53 7.99 -5.72
N LEU A 109 -6.14 7.53 -4.62
CA LEU A 109 -6.40 8.38 -3.45
C LEU A 109 -5.11 8.95 -2.86
N ARG A 110 -4.07 8.11 -2.71
CA ARG A 110 -2.76 8.53 -2.22
C ARG A 110 -2.13 9.58 -3.13
N LYS A 111 -2.13 9.38 -4.45
CA LYS A 111 -1.60 10.36 -5.41
C LYS A 111 -2.31 11.70 -5.29
N LYS A 112 -3.64 11.71 -5.22
CA LYS A 112 -4.43 12.95 -5.06
C LYS A 112 -4.05 13.68 -3.78
N SER A 113 -3.91 12.96 -2.67
CA SER A 113 -3.47 13.53 -1.39
C SER A 113 -2.04 14.08 -1.46
N GLU A 114 -1.13 13.35 -2.10
CA GLU A 114 0.26 13.78 -2.29
C GLU A 114 0.36 15.03 -3.16
N GLU A 115 -0.44 15.12 -4.23
CA GLU A 115 -0.50 16.30 -5.09
C GLU A 115 -1.04 17.53 -4.34
N ALA A 116 -2.09 17.37 -3.54
CA ALA A 116 -2.60 18.45 -2.68
C ALA A 116 -1.55 18.91 -1.65
N LEU A 117 -0.83 17.97 -1.02
CA LEU A 117 0.28 18.29 -0.12
C LEU A 117 1.42 19.01 -0.82
N LYS A 118 1.75 18.59 -2.04
CA LYS A 118 2.80 19.22 -2.85
C LYS A 118 2.44 20.67 -3.18
N GLN A 119 1.20 20.93 -3.61
CA GLN A 119 0.73 22.30 -3.89
C GLN A 119 0.79 23.19 -2.64
N LYS A 120 0.43 22.65 -1.46
CA LYS A 120 0.57 23.38 -0.18
C LYS A 120 2.04 23.69 0.12
N ASN A 121 2.93 22.73 -0.07
CA ASN A 121 4.35 22.92 0.17
C ASN A 121 4.98 23.96 -0.77
N GLU A 122 4.57 23.96 -2.05
CA GLU A 122 4.99 24.98 -3.02
C GLU A 122 4.58 26.39 -2.57
N LYS A 123 3.32 26.58 -2.15
CA LYS A 123 2.85 27.87 -1.63
C LYS A 123 3.57 28.30 -0.34
N LEU A 124 3.78 27.38 0.60
CA LEU A 124 4.55 27.66 1.82
C LEU A 124 5.99 28.05 1.51
N THR A 125 6.60 27.40 0.51
CA THR A 125 7.95 27.74 0.04
C THR A 125 7.98 29.14 -0.57
N GLU A 126 6.98 29.52 -1.36
CA GLU A 126 6.84 30.88 -1.91
C GLU A 126 6.72 31.92 -0.77
N ILE A 127 5.92 31.65 0.26
CA ILE A 127 5.81 32.52 1.43
C ILE A 127 7.14 32.64 2.17
N ALA A 128 7.85 31.53 2.41
CA ALA A 128 9.14 31.53 3.09
C ALA A 128 10.21 32.33 2.31
N GLN A 129 10.20 32.23 0.98
CA GLN A 129 11.05 33.05 0.11
C GLN A 129 10.67 34.53 0.22
N PHE A 130 9.38 34.86 0.11
CA PHE A 130 8.88 36.23 0.23
C PHE A 130 9.25 36.85 1.60
N GLN A 131 9.04 36.11 2.69
CA GLN A 131 9.43 36.53 4.04
C GLN A 131 10.92 36.82 4.12
N SER A 132 11.76 35.92 3.60
CA SER A 132 13.22 36.09 3.64
C SER A 132 13.70 37.32 2.88
N HIS A 133 13.09 37.63 1.73
CA HIS A 133 13.48 38.79 0.92
C HIS A 133 12.95 40.11 1.47
N MET A 134 11.67 40.16 1.83
CA MET A 134 10.98 41.41 2.17
C MET A 134 11.23 41.84 3.62
N VAL A 135 11.48 40.91 4.55
CA VAL A 135 11.75 41.27 5.95
C VAL A 135 13.17 41.80 6.14
N ARG A 136 14.14 41.33 5.35
CA ARG A 136 15.55 41.70 5.50
C ARG A 136 15.83 43.19 5.27
N GLY A 137 15.14 43.81 4.31
CA GLY A 137 15.27 45.24 4.01
C GLY A 137 15.01 46.14 5.22
N PRO A 138 13.77 46.17 5.75
CA PRO A 138 13.44 47.02 6.88
C PRO A 138 14.20 46.64 8.16
N VAL A 139 14.51 45.36 8.39
CA VAL A 139 15.36 44.94 9.52
C VAL A 139 16.78 45.51 9.42
N ALA A 140 17.40 45.47 8.24
CA ALA A 140 18.72 46.05 8.02
C ALA A 140 18.68 47.58 8.17
N SER A 141 17.63 48.25 7.68
CA SER A 141 17.42 49.69 7.87
C SER A 141 17.30 50.06 9.34
N ILE A 142 16.49 49.32 10.12
CA ILE A 142 16.35 49.51 11.57
C ILE A 142 17.70 49.34 12.27
N GLN A 143 18.44 48.27 11.97
CA GLN A 143 19.77 48.03 12.55
C GLN A 143 20.76 49.15 12.21
N GLY A 144 20.78 49.59 10.95
CA GLY A 144 21.64 50.70 10.51
C GLY A 144 21.30 52.01 11.24
N LEU A 145 20.02 52.35 11.32
CA LEU A 145 19.55 53.56 12.00
C LEU A 145 19.86 53.53 13.50
N ILE A 146 19.65 52.39 14.18
CA ILE A 146 20.02 52.22 15.60
C ILE A 146 21.53 52.41 15.80
N SER A 147 22.37 51.96 14.87
CA SER A 147 23.82 52.12 14.98
C SER A 147 24.31 53.56 14.88
N LEU A 148 23.48 54.46 14.35
CA LEU A 148 23.78 55.89 14.19
C LEU A 148 23.26 56.73 15.37
N ILE A 149 22.46 56.15 16.27
CA ILE A 149 21.93 56.86 17.44
C ILE A 149 23.07 57.18 18.41
N ASN A 150 23.16 58.44 18.84
CA ASN A 150 24.04 58.84 19.92
C ASN A 150 23.34 58.56 21.26
N PHE A 151 23.75 57.48 21.93
CA PHE A 151 23.18 57.08 23.22
C PHE A 151 23.73 57.87 24.41
N ASP A 152 24.88 58.53 24.26
CA ASP A 152 25.53 59.31 25.32
C ASP A 152 24.91 60.71 25.47
N ASP A 153 24.39 61.28 24.38
CA ASP A 153 23.63 62.54 24.38
C ASP A 153 22.25 62.38 23.70
N PRO A 154 21.17 62.23 24.49
CA PRO A 154 19.81 62.13 23.96
C PRO A 154 19.35 63.34 23.14
N ASN A 155 19.94 64.53 23.35
CA ASN A 155 19.56 65.76 22.66
C ASN A 155 20.39 66.03 21.41
N ASP A 156 21.26 65.10 21.01
CA ASP A 156 22.03 65.21 19.77
C ASP A 156 21.10 65.45 18.57
N ALA A 157 21.42 66.44 17.74
CA ALA A 157 20.65 66.80 16.56
C ALA A 157 20.47 65.61 15.59
N ILE A 158 21.45 64.71 15.54
CA ILE A 158 21.39 63.47 14.75
C ILE A 158 20.22 62.57 15.18
N ASN A 159 19.93 62.47 16.48
CA ASN A 159 18.85 61.63 16.99
C ASN A 159 17.48 62.14 16.50
N SER A 160 17.31 63.46 16.36
CA SER A 160 16.09 64.07 15.83
C SER A 160 15.84 63.70 14.37
N GLU A 161 16.90 63.45 13.58
CA GLU A 161 16.81 63.03 12.18
C GLU A 161 16.62 61.51 12.04
N ILE A 162 17.17 60.70 12.95
CA ILE A 162 17.09 59.23 12.90
C ILE A 162 15.71 58.72 13.32
N ILE A 163 15.10 59.29 14.37
CA ILE A 163 13.84 58.80 14.95
C ILE A 163 12.70 58.69 13.91
N PRO A 164 12.44 59.70 13.05
CA PRO A 164 11.44 59.59 11.99
C PRO A 164 11.71 58.46 10.99
N ASN A 165 12.97 58.27 10.61
CA ASN A 165 13.39 57.21 9.69
C ASN A 165 13.22 55.82 10.31
N LEU A 166 13.52 55.69 11.61
CA LEU A 166 13.33 54.45 12.36
C LEU A 166 11.85 54.08 12.44
N LYS A 167 10.99 55.07 12.69
CA LYS A 167 9.54 54.91 12.67
C LYS A 167 9.07 54.40 11.30
N SER A 168 9.51 55.04 10.21
CA SER A 168 9.14 54.64 8.85
C SER A 168 9.59 53.20 8.52
N ALA A 169 10.82 52.82 8.87
CA ALA A 169 11.31 51.46 8.65
C ALA A 169 10.53 50.41 9.47
N THR A 170 10.07 50.77 10.66
CA THR A 170 9.23 49.91 11.50
C THR A 170 7.82 49.75 10.91
N GLU A 171 7.24 50.82 10.35
CA GLU A 171 5.95 50.77 9.64
C GLU A 171 6.04 49.90 8.38
N GLU A 172 7.13 49.99 7.62
CA GLU A 172 7.37 49.14 6.46
C GLU A 172 7.47 47.66 6.85
N LEU A 173 8.16 47.34 7.95
CA LEU A 173 8.20 45.98 8.50
C LEU A 173 6.81 45.47 8.88
N ASP A 174 5.98 46.29 9.54
CA ASP A 174 4.61 45.91 9.91
C ASP A 174 3.75 45.59 8.68
N VAL A 175 3.89 46.37 7.60
CA VAL A 175 3.22 46.09 6.32
C VAL A 175 3.64 44.74 5.74
N VAL A 176 4.95 44.45 5.73
CA VAL A 176 5.46 43.15 5.25
C VAL A 176 4.92 41.99 6.10
N ILE A 177 4.87 42.14 7.43
CA ILE A 177 4.33 41.13 8.34
C ILE A 177 2.84 40.88 8.04
N ARG A 178 2.04 41.94 7.89
CA ARG A 178 0.61 41.82 7.55
C ARG A 178 0.41 41.08 6.22
N GLN A 179 1.24 41.34 5.22
CA GLN A 179 1.18 40.63 3.94
C GLN A 179 1.50 39.13 4.09
N ILE A 180 2.48 38.77 4.91
CA ILE A 180 2.81 37.35 5.19
C ILE A 180 1.65 36.66 5.90
N VAL A 181 1.06 37.29 6.92
CA VAL A 181 -0.09 36.75 7.65
C VAL A 181 -1.29 36.56 6.72
N GLN A 182 -1.58 37.55 5.88
CA GLN A 182 -2.65 37.46 4.89
C GLN A 182 -2.45 36.28 3.93
N LYS A 183 -1.26 36.16 3.31
CA LYS A 183 -0.93 35.05 2.41
C LYS A 183 -1.01 33.69 3.10
N THR A 184 -0.66 33.61 4.38
CA THR A 184 -0.76 32.37 5.17
C THR A 184 -2.22 32.00 5.42
N ASN A 185 -3.06 32.97 5.79
CA ASN A 185 -4.50 32.74 6.00
C ASN A 185 -5.22 32.29 4.71
N GLU A 186 -4.84 32.84 3.55
CA GLU A 186 -5.37 32.42 2.25
C GLU A 186 -5.14 30.91 1.96
N ILE A 187 -4.03 30.33 2.45
CA ILE A 187 -3.76 28.89 2.33
C ILE A 187 -4.67 28.08 3.25
N ASP A 188 -4.89 28.54 4.48
CA ASP A 188 -5.74 27.85 5.46
C ASP A 188 -7.22 27.87 5.04
N GLU A 189 -7.70 28.99 4.48
CA GLU A 189 -9.06 29.11 3.95
C GLU A 189 -9.26 28.25 2.70
N ALA A 190 -8.30 28.24 1.76
CA ALA A 190 -8.34 27.35 0.61
C ALA A 190 -8.39 25.87 1.03
N THR A 191 -7.68 25.51 2.10
CA THR A 191 -7.67 24.15 2.64
C THR A 191 -9.01 23.74 3.25
N LYS A 192 -9.71 24.65 3.94
CA LYS A 192 -11.02 24.37 4.57
C LYS A 192 -12.18 24.25 3.58
N ASN A 193 -12.04 24.83 2.39
CA ASN A 193 -13.07 24.80 1.36
C ASN A 193 -12.99 23.55 0.46
N GLU A 194 -11.92 22.75 0.58
CA GLU A 194 -11.72 21.49 -0.16
C GLU A 194 -12.15 20.23 0.62
N ASP A 195 -12.34 20.34 1.95
CA ASP A 195 -12.87 19.29 2.85
C ASP A 195 -14.40 19.37 2.97
#